data_AF-A0A3D1DM91-F1
#
_entry.id   AF-A0A3D1DM91-F1
#
_cell.length_a   1.000
_cell.length_b   1.000
_cell.length_c   1.000
_cell.angle_alpha   90.00
_cell.angle_beta   90.00
_cell.angle_gamma   90.00
#
_symmetry.space_group_name_H-M   'P 1'
#
loop_
_entity.id
_entity.type
_entity.pdbx_description
1 polymer ?
#
loop_
_entity_poly.entity_id
_entity_poly.type
_entity_poly.pdbx_seq_one_letter_code
_entity_poly.pdbx_strand_id
1 'polypeptide(L)'
;SVCFFGDGAVNNGAFHEGLNMAKIWNLPVIFVCENNQFATEVPFNESSAIPDVGRRAENYGMPGLELDGNDVIAIHKEAGEAIARARSGGGPTLIECKTYRTRAHAEGMG
;
A
#
# COMPACT_ATOMS: atom_id res chain seq x y z
N SER A 1 -11.67 -8.08 -1.62
CA SER A 1 -10.88 -8.15 -0.37
C SER A 1 -10.13 -6.84 -0.18
N VAL A 2 -9.71 -6.52 1.04
CA VAL A 2 -8.78 -5.41 1.33
C VAL A 2 -7.62 -5.99 2.12
N CYS A 3 -6.39 -5.73 1.69
CA CYS A 3 -5.16 -6.25 2.27
C CYS A 3 -4.31 -5.08 2.78
N PHE A 4 -4.06 -5.04 4.08
CA PHE A 4 -3.23 -4.01 4.73
C PHE A 4 -1.83 -4.54 5.02
N PHE A 5 -0.82 -3.69 4.87
CA PHE A 5 0.58 -3.99 5.17
C PHE A 5 1.38 -2.71 5.37
N GLY A 6 2.53 -2.81 6.04
CA GLY A 6 3.45 -1.67 6.24
C GLY A 6 4.46 -1.51 5.10
N ASP A 7 5.17 -0.39 5.10
CA ASP A 7 6.20 -0.05 4.12
C ASP A 7 7.35 -1.08 4.06
N GLY A 8 7.75 -1.70 5.18
CA GLY A 8 8.75 -2.77 5.16
C GLY A 8 8.33 -4.03 4.38
N ALA A 9 7.02 -4.33 4.31
CA ALA A 9 6.52 -5.54 3.66
C ALA A 9 6.66 -5.49 2.13
N VAL A 10 6.78 -4.29 1.55
CA VAL A 10 6.88 -4.09 0.10
C VAL A 10 8.21 -4.59 -0.49
N ASN A 11 9.16 -4.93 0.36
CA ASN A 11 10.46 -5.48 0.00
C ASN A 11 10.48 -7.01 0.06
N ASN A 12 9.37 -7.65 0.45
CA ASN A 12 9.22 -9.10 0.42
C ASN A 12 8.80 -9.57 -0.99
N GLY A 13 9.37 -10.68 -1.48
CA GLY A 13 8.98 -11.28 -2.78
C GLY A 13 7.47 -11.54 -2.92
N ALA A 14 6.81 -11.95 -1.83
CA ALA A 14 5.38 -12.24 -1.81
C ALA A 14 4.51 -11.02 -2.12
N PHE A 15 4.98 -9.80 -1.84
CA PHE A 15 4.31 -8.57 -2.25
C PHE A 15 4.21 -8.50 -3.78
N HIS A 16 5.34 -8.69 -4.46
CA HIS A 16 5.42 -8.61 -5.92
C HIS A 16 4.60 -9.73 -6.60
N GLU A 17 4.70 -10.96 -6.08
CA GLU A 17 3.94 -12.11 -6.57
C GLU A 17 2.43 -11.89 -6.41
N GLY A 18 1.99 -11.44 -5.23
CA GLY A 18 0.58 -11.20 -4.93
C GLY A 18 -0.04 -10.10 -5.80
N LEU A 19 0.67 -8.99 -6.02
CA LEU A 19 0.21 -7.92 -6.90
C LEU A 19 0.09 -8.40 -8.35
N ASN A 20 1.10 -9.09 -8.86
CA ASN A 20 1.07 -9.63 -10.22
C ASN A 20 -0.08 -10.62 -10.41
N MET A 21 -0.25 -11.58 -9.48
CA MET A 21 -1.35 -12.55 -9.51
C MET A 21 -2.73 -11.88 -9.49
N ALA A 22 -2.91 -10.88 -8.61
CA ALA A 22 -4.16 -10.12 -8.54
C ALA A 22 -4.47 -9.43 -9.86
N LYS A 23 -3.46 -8.90 -10.56
CA LYS A 23 -3.67 -8.27 -11.86
C LYS A 23 -4.05 -9.27 -12.94
N ILE A 24 -3.28 -10.35 -13.12
CA ILE A 24 -3.49 -11.29 -14.24
C ILE A 24 -4.84 -11.99 -14.15
N TRP A 25 -5.37 -12.16 -12.95
CA TRP A 25 -6.71 -12.71 -12.71
C TRP A 25 -7.79 -11.64 -12.55
N ASN A 26 -7.39 -10.36 -12.64
CA ASN A 26 -8.26 -9.20 -12.52
C ASN A 26 -9.13 -9.24 -11.24
N LEU A 27 -8.51 -9.61 -10.12
CA LEU A 27 -9.21 -9.85 -8.85
C LEU A 27 -9.71 -8.53 -8.21
N PRO A 28 -10.87 -8.57 -7.53
CA PRO A 28 -11.41 -7.42 -6.80
C PRO A 28 -10.70 -7.23 -5.44
N VAL A 29 -9.43 -6.81 -5.47
CA VAL A 29 -8.58 -6.64 -4.28
C VAL A 29 -8.01 -5.23 -4.20
N ILE A 30 -8.13 -4.61 -3.02
CA ILE A 30 -7.43 -3.37 -2.71
C ILE A 30 -6.23 -3.69 -1.83
N PHE A 31 -5.06 -3.26 -2.24
CA PHE A 31 -3.82 -3.35 -1.46
C PHE A 31 -3.56 -1.99 -0.83
N VAL A 32 -3.42 -1.93 0.49
CA VAL A 32 -3.23 -0.68 1.24
C VAL A 32 -1.91 -0.77 1.99
N CYS A 33 -0.97 0.09 1.60
CA CYS A 33 0.28 0.29 2.31
C CYS A 33 0.13 1.42 3.34
N GLU A 34 0.27 1.09 4.61
CA GLU A 34 0.39 2.06 5.71
C GLU A 34 1.87 2.43 5.85
N ASN A 35 2.32 3.37 5.01
CA ASN A 35 3.72 3.77 4.99
C ASN A 35 4.00 4.74 6.13
N ASN A 36 4.50 4.22 7.24
CA ASN A 36 4.80 4.99 8.45
C ASN A 36 6.26 5.47 8.51
N GLN A 37 6.99 5.32 7.40
CA GLN A 37 8.40 5.66 7.18
C GLN A 37 9.43 4.71 7.81
N PHE A 38 9.01 3.66 8.54
CA PHE A 38 9.93 2.74 9.24
C PHE A 38 9.47 1.28 9.28
N ALA A 39 10.40 0.39 8.94
CA ALA A 39 10.30 -1.05 9.22
C ALA A 39 11.10 -1.38 10.50
N THR A 40 10.40 -1.48 11.63
CA THR A 40 11.02 -1.53 12.97
C THR A 40 11.92 -0.31 13.19
N GLU A 41 13.24 -0.43 13.11
CA GLU A 41 14.22 0.66 13.17
C GLU A 41 14.72 1.14 11.79
N VAL A 42 14.47 0.40 10.71
CA VAL A 42 15.04 0.69 9.39
C VAL A 42 14.21 1.78 8.69
N PRO A 43 14.80 2.94 8.36
CA PRO A 43 14.12 3.97 7.58
C PRO A 43 13.73 3.48 6.18
N PHE A 44 12.56 3.91 5.68
CA PHE A 44 12.08 3.46 4.38
C PHE A 44 13.02 3.86 3.22
N ASN A 45 13.63 5.05 3.28
CA ASN A 45 14.58 5.54 2.28
C ASN A 45 15.90 4.76 2.22
N GLU A 46 16.25 3.98 3.25
CA GLU A 46 17.42 3.10 3.26
C GLU A 46 17.12 1.71 2.72
N SER A 47 15.84 1.34 2.66
CA SER A 47 15.39 -0.01 2.28
C SER A 47 14.57 -0.04 0.98
N SER A 48 14.30 1.12 0.36
CA SER A 48 13.54 1.22 -0.88
C SER A 48 14.14 2.23 -1.85
N ALA A 49 14.43 1.78 -3.07
CA ALA A 49 14.86 2.67 -4.16
C ALA A 49 13.72 3.49 -4.77
N ILE A 50 12.46 3.06 -4.58
CA ILE A 50 11.27 3.78 -5.02
C ILE A 50 10.61 4.36 -3.75
N PRO A 51 10.70 5.67 -3.50
CA PRO A 51 10.24 6.28 -2.25
C PRO A 51 8.71 6.29 -2.11
N ASP A 52 7.99 6.04 -3.19
CA ASP A 52 6.54 6.04 -3.23
C ASP A 52 6.04 4.64 -3.57
N VAL A 53 5.44 3.96 -2.59
CA VAL A 53 4.90 2.61 -2.78
C VAL A 53 3.77 2.61 -3.81
N GLY A 54 2.92 3.65 -3.82
CA GLY A 54 1.79 3.76 -4.75
C GLY A 54 2.24 3.66 -6.22
N ARG A 55 3.35 4.31 -6.57
CA ARG A 55 3.95 4.28 -7.92
C ARG A 55 4.34 2.88 -8.40
N ARG A 56 4.62 1.94 -7.49
CA ARG A 56 4.99 0.55 -7.86
C ARG A 56 3.86 -0.20 -8.57
N ALA A 57 2.61 0.28 -8.47
CA ALA A 57 1.46 -0.29 -9.17
C ALA A 57 1.64 -0.34 -10.69
N GLU A 58 2.33 0.66 -11.26
CA GLU A 58 2.62 0.78 -12.69
C GLU A 58 3.39 -0.43 -13.21
N ASN A 59 4.31 -0.99 -12.41
CA ASN A 59 5.10 -2.17 -12.76
C ASN A 59 4.24 -3.43 -12.96
N TYR A 60 2.99 -3.42 -12.47
CA TYR A 60 2.02 -4.49 -12.59
C TYR A 60 0.85 -4.11 -13.49
N GLY A 61 0.87 -2.95 -14.14
CA GLY A 61 -0.24 -2.49 -14.98
C GLY A 61 -1.56 -2.32 -14.20
N MET A 62 -1.50 -1.91 -12.93
CA MET A 62 -2.68 -1.60 -12.12
C MET A 62 -2.64 -0.15 -11.61
N PRO A 63 -3.79 0.43 -11.24
CA PRO A 63 -3.81 1.77 -10.65
C PRO A 63 -3.09 1.82 -9.31
N GLY A 64 -2.29 2.87 -9.13
CA GLY A 64 -1.60 3.22 -7.90
C GLY A 64 -2.07 4.58 -7.39
N LEU A 65 -2.28 4.71 -6.08
CA LEU A 65 -2.61 5.98 -5.43
C LEU A 65 -1.60 6.28 -4.34
N GLU A 66 -1.26 7.55 -4.18
CA GLU A 66 -0.42 8.06 -3.11
C GLU A 66 -1.19 9.14 -2.36
N LEU A 67 -1.48 8.91 -1.09
CA LEU A 67 -2.35 9.75 -0.27
C LEU A 67 -1.61 10.22 0.98
N ASP A 68 -1.99 11.39 1.47
CA ASP A 68 -1.72 11.76 2.86
C ASP A 68 -2.49 10.80 3.77
N GLY A 69 -1.76 9.95 4.48
CA GLY A 69 -2.30 8.95 5.40
C GLY A 69 -3.00 9.54 6.62
N ASN A 70 -2.92 10.85 6.83
CA ASN A 70 -3.59 11.56 7.91
C ASN A 70 -4.83 12.37 7.43
N ASP A 71 -5.12 12.42 6.14
CA ASP A 71 -6.36 13.00 5.59
C ASP A 71 -7.43 11.91 5.39
N VAL A 72 -8.22 11.70 6.43
CA VAL A 72 -9.30 10.68 6.43
C VAL A 72 -10.36 10.93 5.34
N ILE A 73 -10.60 12.18 4.95
CA ILE A 73 -11.62 12.52 3.95
C ILE A 73 -11.12 12.14 2.56
N ALA A 74 -9.86 12.46 2.25
CA ALA A 74 -9.23 12.04 1.01
C ALA A 74 -9.15 10.50 0.92
N ILE A 75 -8.70 9.83 1.99
CA ILE A 75 -8.62 8.36 2.03
C ILE A 75 -9.99 7.74 1.79
N HIS A 76 -11.04 8.21 2.47
CA HIS A 76 -12.39 7.68 2.31
C HIS A 76 -12.90 7.83 0.87
N LYS A 77 -12.69 9.00 0.26
CA LYS A 77 -13.08 9.26 -1.14
C LYS A 77 -12.37 8.32 -2.10
N GLU A 78 -11.04 8.33 -2.08
CA GLU A 78 -10.20 7.61 -3.04
C GLU A 78 -10.30 6.09 -2.89
N ALA A 79 -10.35 5.60 -1.65
CA ALA A 79 -10.62 4.18 -1.39
C ALA A 79 -12.03 3.77 -1.85
N GLY A 80 -13.04 4.63 -1.68
CA GLY A 80 -14.40 4.39 -2.17
C GLY A 80 -14.45 4.20 -3.68
N GLU A 81 -13.77 5.07 -4.43
CA GLU A 81 -13.64 4.97 -5.89
C GLU A 81 -12.91 3.68 -6.31
N ALA A 82 -11.80 3.34 -5.64
CA ALA A 82 -11.06 2.12 -5.90
C ALA A 82 -11.88 0.85 -5.61
N ILE A 83 -12.64 0.83 -4.50
CA ILE A 83 -13.53 -0.28 -4.13
C ILE A 83 -14.64 -0.44 -5.16
N ALA A 84 -15.29 0.65 -5.59
CA ALA A 84 -16.33 0.61 -6.60
C ALA A 84 -15.80 0.01 -7.92
N ARG A 85 -14.62 0.47 -8.35
CA ARG A 85 -13.92 -0.03 -9.55
C ARG A 85 -13.57 -1.51 -9.45
N ALA A 86 -13.05 -1.96 -8.30
CA ALA A 86 -12.74 -3.36 -8.07
C ALA A 86 -14.00 -4.23 -8.13
N ARG A 87 -15.10 -3.79 -7.49
CA ARG A 87 -16.40 -4.50 -7.49
C ARG A 87 -17.04 -4.58 -8.87
N SER A 88 -16.85 -3.58 -9.73
CA SER A 88 -17.35 -3.59 -11.10
C SER A 88 -16.47 -4.39 -12.08
N GLY A 89 -15.47 -5.14 -11.58
CA GLY A 89 -14.58 -5.95 -12.42
C GLY A 89 -13.42 -5.17 -13.04
N GLY A 90 -13.10 -3.98 -12.53
CA GLY A 90 -11.91 -3.24 -12.97
C GLY A 90 -10.59 -3.87 -12.50
N GLY A 91 -10.62 -4.79 -11.52
CA GLY A 91 -9.44 -5.44 -10.97
C GLY A 91 -8.82 -4.70 -9.79
N PRO A 92 -7.54 -4.97 -9.46
CA PRO A 92 -6.94 -4.53 -8.21
C PRO A 92 -6.40 -3.09 -8.27
N THR A 93 -6.31 -2.44 -7.10
CA THR A 93 -5.67 -1.12 -6.92
C THR A 93 -4.65 -1.21 -5.78
N LEU A 94 -3.50 -0.55 -5.93
CA LEU A 94 -2.56 -0.30 -4.83
C LEU A 94 -2.74 1.13 -4.32
N ILE A 95 -2.90 1.29 -3.01
CA ILE A 95 -3.04 2.57 -2.33
C ILE A 95 -1.93 2.67 -1.30
N GLU A 96 -1.18 3.77 -1.32
CA GLU A 96 -0.23 4.13 -0.28
C GLU A 96 -0.80 5.28 0.55
N CYS A 97 -0.91 5.06 1.86
CA CYS A 97 -1.22 6.08 2.84
C CYS A 97 0.08 6.46 3.56
N LYS A 98 0.69 7.58 3.19
CA LYS A 98 1.92 8.08 3.82
C LYS A 98 1.58 8.74 5.15
N THR A 99 2.07 8.17 6.25
CA THR A 99 1.82 8.63 7.61
C THR A 99 3.10 8.50 8.44
N TYR A 100 3.00 8.53 9.78
CA TYR A 100 4.14 8.43 10.69
C TYR A 100 3.80 7.62 11.94
N ARG A 101 4.70 6.73 12.35
CA ARG A 101 4.55 5.94 13.59
C ARG A 101 4.96 6.78 14.80
N THR A 102 3.98 7.24 15.58
CA THR A 102 4.22 8.15 16.72
C THR A 102 4.70 7.46 18.00
N ARG A 103 4.76 6.12 18.01
CA ARG A 103 5.23 5.30 19.14
C ARG A 103 6.28 4.29 18.68
N ALA A 104 6.88 3.58 19.63
CA ALA A 104 7.79 2.49 19.32
C ALA A 104 7.11 1.41 18.45
N HIS A 105 7.91 0.61 17.76
CA HIS A 105 7.42 -0.46 16.88
C HIS A 105 6.50 -1.45 17.62
N ALA A 106 6.87 -1.77 18.86
CA ALA A 106 6.08 -2.58 19.78
C ALA A 106 6.23 -2.05 21.20
N GLU A 107 5.24 -2.32 22.05
CA GLU A 107 5.34 -2.03 23.49
C GLU A 107 6.54 -2.76 24.10
N GLY A 108 7.30 -2.07 24.94
CA GLY A 108 8.52 -2.62 25.55
C GLY A 108 9.78 -2.52 24.68
N MET A 109 9.68 -2.00 23.44
CA MET A 109 10.84 -1.48 22.71
C MET A 109 11.08 -0.04 23.14
N GLY A 110 11.94 0.18 24.14
CA GLY A 110 12.28 1.50 24.69
C GLY A 110 13.17 1.41 25.92
#